data_AF-A0A849BV29-F1
#
_entry.id   AF-A0A849BV29-F1
#
_cell.length_a   1.000
_cell.length_b   1.000
_cell.length_c   1.000
_cell.angle_alpha   90.00
_cell.angle_beta   90.00
_cell.angle_gamma   90.00
#
_symmetry.space_group_name_H-M   'P 1'
#
loop_
_entity.id
_entity.type
_entity.pdbx_description
1 polymer ?
#
loop_
_entity_poly.entity_id
_entity_poly.type
_entity_poly.pdbx_seq_one_letter_code
_entity_poly.pdbx_strand_id
1 'polypeptide(L)'
;MSAPAPADPAETLVDLVRTPLAGLSLAQVAARAVRAGARSLPGVDGLAVLVVEEGRTRAAAFEGADAAVLDERALDAGPGPVLEAATTGGAVHVDTAR
;
A
#
# COMPACT_ATOMS: atom_id res chain seq x y z
N MET A 1 -24.22 -8.89 -2.73
CA MET A 1 -24.16 -7.57 -2.06
C MET A 1 -23.19 -6.73 -2.87
N SER A 2 -23.62 -5.57 -3.42
CA SER A 2 -22.68 -4.66 -4.08
C SER A 2 -21.73 -4.05 -3.06
N ALA A 3 -20.46 -3.86 -3.44
CA ALA A 3 -19.51 -3.11 -2.64
C ALA A 3 -20.03 -1.67 -2.43
N PRO A 4 -19.79 -1.05 -1.25
CA PRO A 4 -20.11 0.35 -1.03
C PRO A 4 -19.35 1.22 -2.05
N ALA A 5 -19.95 2.36 -2.43
CA ALA A 5 -19.27 3.32 -3.29
C ALA A 5 -17.96 3.78 -2.62
N PRO A 6 -16.87 3.95 -3.38
CA PRO A 6 -15.61 4.42 -2.80
C PRO A 6 -15.79 5.79 -2.16
N ALA A 7 -15.14 6.00 -1.02
CA ALA A 7 -15.10 7.29 -0.34
C ALA A 7 -14.37 8.33 -1.21
N ASP A 8 -14.70 9.61 -1.03
CA ASP A 8 -13.98 10.69 -1.73
C ASP A 8 -12.48 10.65 -1.38
N PRO A 9 -11.58 10.50 -2.36
CA PRO A 9 -10.13 10.53 -2.13
C PRO A 9 -9.65 11.79 -1.42
N ALA A 10 -10.27 12.95 -1.70
CA ALA A 10 -9.88 14.22 -1.09
C ALA A 10 -10.23 14.25 0.41
N GLU A 11 -11.44 13.82 0.77
CA GLU A 11 -11.87 13.70 2.17
C GLU A 11 -11.00 12.69 2.93
N THR A 12 -10.70 11.57 2.29
CA THR A 12 -9.86 10.51 2.86
C THR A 12 -8.43 11.00 3.13
N LEU A 13 -7.85 11.78 2.22
CA LEU A 13 -6.54 12.38 2.39
C LEU A 13 -6.54 13.37 3.56
N VAL A 14 -7.57 14.20 3.68
CA VAL A 14 -7.74 15.13 4.82
C VAL A 14 -7.76 14.38 6.15
N ASP A 15 -8.48 13.27 6.22
CA ASP A 15 -8.54 12.42 7.43
C ASP A 15 -7.20 11.79 7.79
N LEU A 16 -6.42 11.35 6.79
CA LEU A 16 -5.07 10.85 7.01
C LEU A 16 -4.15 11.93 7.57
N VAL A 17 -4.15 13.13 6.97
CA VAL A 17 -3.32 14.25 7.41
C VAL A 17 -3.67 14.73 8.81
N ARG A 18 -4.94 14.61 9.21
CA ARG A 18 -5.42 14.98 10.56
C ARG A 18 -5.17 13.92 11.62
N THR A 19 -4.66 12.75 11.26
CA THR A 19 -4.44 11.66 12.21
C THR A 19 -3.30 12.02 13.17
N PRO A 20 -3.54 12.05 14.49
CA PRO A 20 -2.47 12.20 15.46
C PRO A 20 -1.53 11.01 15.39
N LEU A 21 -0.26 11.24 15.07
CA LEU A 21 0.75 10.18 14.96
C LEU A 21 1.38 9.81 16.31
N ALA A 22 1.25 10.70 17.31
CA ALA A 22 1.80 10.48 18.64
C ALA A 22 1.21 9.20 19.27
N GLY A 23 2.09 8.31 19.73
CA GLY A 23 1.70 7.04 20.34
C GLY A 23 1.31 5.92 19.36
N LEU A 24 1.37 6.17 18.05
CA LEU A 24 1.18 5.13 17.04
C LEU A 24 2.50 4.49 16.63
N SER A 25 2.50 3.17 16.50
CA SER A 25 3.57 2.43 15.82
C SER A 25 3.50 2.62 14.30
N LEU A 26 4.61 2.41 13.61
CA LEU A 26 4.67 2.46 12.14
C LEU A 26 3.65 1.51 11.49
N ALA A 27 3.46 0.31 12.05
CA ALA A 27 2.47 -0.65 11.57
C ALA A 27 1.03 -0.11 11.68
N GLN A 28 0.70 0.59 12.77
CA GLN A 28 -0.61 1.21 12.93
C GLN A 28 -0.84 2.36 11.95
N VAL A 29 0.19 3.16 11.69
CA VAL A 29 0.15 4.23 10.66
C VAL A 29 -0.05 3.62 9.27
N ALA A 30 0.76 2.61 8.91
CA ALA A 30 0.66 1.90 7.64
C ALA A 30 -0.72 1.27 7.44
N ALA A 31 -1.26 0.60 8.45
CA ALA A 31 -2.57 -0.02 8.39
C ALA A 31 -3.70 1.01 8.20
N ARG A 32 -3.55 2.21 8.75
CA ARG A 32 -4.51 3.29 8.53
C ARG A 32 -4.41 3.87 7.12
N ALA A 33 -3.20 4.05 6.60
CA ALA A 33 -2.97 4.49 5.22
C ALA A 33 -3.55 3.50 4.21
N VAL A 34 -3.31 2.20 4.39
CA VAL A 34 -3.87 1.15 3.53
C VAL A 34 -5.40 1.16 3.57
N ARG A 35 -6.01 1.19 4.76
CA ARG A 35 -7.49 1.27 4.90
C ARG A 35 -8.11 2.52 4.34
N ALA A 36 -7.39 3.63 4.37
CA ALA A 36 -7.82 4.85 3.75
C ALA A 36 -7.78 4.69 2.22
N GLY A 37 -6.63 4.30 1.65
CA GLY A 37 -6.48 4.14 0.21
C GLY A 37 -7.42 3.09 -0.40
N ALA A 38 -7.55 1.92 0.22
CA ALA A 38 -8.41 0.83 -0.28
C ALA A 38 -9.89 1.23 -0.36
N ARG A 39 -10.34 2.16 0.50
CA ARG A 39 -11.73 2.65 0.48
C ARG A 39 -11.98 3.73 -0.57
N SER A 40 -10.94 4.36 -1.11
CA SER A 40 -11.07 5.59 -1.89
C SER A 40 -10.52 5.47 -3.30
N LEU A 41 -9.61 4.54 -3.55
CA LEU A 41 -9.07 4.27 -4.87
C LEU A 41 -10.01 3.32 -5.64
N PRO A 42 -10.64 3.76 -6.74
CA PRO A 42 -11.49 2.90 -7.52
C PRO A 42 -10.67 1.90 -8.34
N GLY A 43 -11.16 0.66 -8.45
CA GLY A 43 -10.60 -0.34 -9.37
C GLY A 43 -9.29 -1.00 -8.92
N VAL A 44 -8.91 -0.88 -7.64
CA VAL A 44 -7.79 -1.63 -7.05
C VAL A 44 -8.30 -2.85 -6.30
N ASP A 45 -7.73 -4.01 -6.61
CA ASP A 45 -8.04 -5.28 -5.95
C ASP A 45 -7.32 -5.45 -4.60
N GLY A 46 -6.25 -4.67 -4.40
CA GLY A 46 -5.53 -4.63 -3.15
C GLY A 46 -4.56 -3.45 -3.05
N LEU A 47 -4.21 -3.12 -1.81
CA LEU A 47 -3.25 -2.08 -1.48
C LEU A 47 -2.37 -2.56 -0.34
N ALA A 48 -1.08 -2.23 -0.41
CA ALA A 48 -0.12 -2.56 0.65
C ALA A 48 0.87 -1.43 0.87
N VAL A 49 1.39 -1.35 2.09
CA VAL A 49 2.56 -0.56 2.45
C VAL A 49 3.69 -1.53 2.73
N LEU A 50 4.77 -1.40 1.98
CA LEU A 50 5.96 -2.24 2.09
C LEU A 50 7.08 -1.46 2.78
N VAL A 51 7.86 -2.15 3.60
CA VAL A 51 9.09 -1.64 4.21
C VAL A 51 10.25 -2.38 3.59
N VAL A 52 11.23 -1.61 3.11
CA VAL A 52 12.49 -2.15 2.58
C VAL A 52 13.58 -1.91 3.60
N GLU A 53 14.21 -2.98 4.08
CA GLU A 53 15.26 -2.95 5.10
C GLU A 53 16.37 -3.91 4.68
N GLU A 54 17.61 -3.39 4.56
CA GLU A 54 18.78 -4.18 4.12
C GLU A 54 18.57 -4.93 2.80
N GLY A 55 17.79 -4.35 1.88
CA GLY A 55 17.46 -4.96 0.58
C GLY A 55 16.40 -6.05 0.63
N ARG A 56 15.82 -6.32 1.80
CA ARG A 56 14.65 -7.21 1.96
C ARG A 56 13.38 -6.40 2.02
N THR A 57 12.32 -6.93 1.44
CA THR A 57 11.01 -6.26 1.42
C THR A 57 10.00 -7.02 2.27
N ARG A 58 9.31 -6.32 3.17
CA ARG A 58 8.23 -6.89 4.00
C ARG A 58 6.97 -6.05 3.96
N ALA A 59 5.81 -6.68 4.07
CA ALA A 59 4.56 -5.93 4.20
C ALA A 59 4.40 -5.39 5.64
N ALA A 60 4.25 -4.07 5.78
CA ALA A 60 3.89 -3.43 7.05
C ALA A 60 2.38 -3.38 7.27
N ALA A 61 1.61 -3.32 6.18
CA ALA A 61 0.15 -3.44 6.17
C ALA A 61 -0.35 -3.79 4.77
N PHE A 62 -1.52 -4.43 4.69
CA PHE A 62 -2.16 -4.80 3.43
C PHE A 62 -3.68 -4.89 3.59
N GLU A 63 -4.41 -4.72 2.48
CA GLU A 63 -5.85 -4.90 2.36
C GLU A 63 -6.22 -5.33 0.94
N GLY A 64 -7.23 -6.19 0.80
CA GLY A 64 -7.64 -6.82 -0.46
C GLY A 64 -7.29 -8.31 -0.52
N ALA A 65 -7.97 -9.04 -1.40
CA ALA A 65 -7.85 -10.50 -1.50
C ALA A 65 -6.47 -10.94 -1.99
N ASP A 66 -5.85 -10.16 -2.87
CA ASP A 66 -4.51 -10.43 -3.43
C ASP A 66 -3.38 -9.83 -2.59
N ALA A 67 -3.69 -8.93 -1.66
CA ALA A 67 -2.70 -8.34 -0.78
C ALA A 67 -2.24 -9.33 0.31
N ALA A 68 -3.03 -10.38 0.57
CA ALA A 68 -2.62 -11.55 1.35
C ALA A 68 -1.67 -12.50 0.57
N VAL A 69 -1.51 -12.30 -0.74
CA VAL A 69 -0.67 -13.09 -1.66
C VAL A 69 0.63 -12.35 -2.01
N LEU A 70 0.96 -11.27 -1.30
CA LEU A 70 2.32 -10.71 -1.29
C LEU A 70 3.26 -11.76 -0.66
N ASP A 71 3.67 -12.73 -1.46
CA ASP A 71 4.72 -13.67 -1.10
C ASP A 71 6.01 -12.87 -0.97
N GLU A 72 6.48 -12.69 0.26
CA GLU A 72 7.73 -11.98 0.56
C GLU A 72 8.90 -12.58 -0.24
N ARG A 73 8.84 -13.86 -0.60
CA ARG A 73 9.83 -14.51 -1.47
C ARG A 73 9.80 -14.01 -2.91
N ALA A 74 8.64 -13.59 -3.42
CA ALA A 74 8.51 -12.98 -4.73
C ALA A 74 9.05 -11.54 -4.74
N LEU A 75 8.96 -10.83 -3.61
CA LEU A 75 9.56 -9.51 -3.44
C LEU A 75 11.10 -9.58 -3.32
N ASP A 76 11.61 -10.67 -2.74
CA ASP A 76 13.05 -10.92 -2.60
C ASP A 76 13.70 -11.59 -3.83
N ALA A 77 12.94 -11.84 -4.90
CA ALA A 77 13.41 -12.56 -6.10
C ALA A 77 14.38 -11.76 -7.01
N GLY A 78 14.70 -10.51 -6.67
CA GLY A 78 15.61 -9.65 -7.43
C GLY A 78 15.13 -8.19 -7.53
N PRO A 79 15.78 -7.34 -8.34
CA PRO A 79 15.36 -5.95 -8.52
C PRO A 79 14.03 -5.88 -9.27
N GLY A 80 12.95 -5.85 -8.49
CA GLY A 80 11.58 -5.65 -8.96
C GLY A 80 11.11 -4.20 -8.84
N PRO A 81 9.90 -3.88 -9.34
CA PRO A 81 9.36 -2.51 -9.36
C PRO A 81 9.25 -1.88 -7.98
N VAL A 82 9.07 -2.68 -6.93
CA VAL A 82 9.05 -2.21 -5.54
C VAL A 82 10.42 -1.69 -5.11
N LEU A 83 11.48 -2.45 -5.38
CA LEU A 83 12.84 -2.05 -5.01
C LEU A 83 13.32 -0.85 -5.84
N GLU A 84 12.92 -0.78 -7.11
CA GLU A 84 13.15 0.39 -7.97
C GLU A 84 12.46 1.64 -7.40
N ALA A 85 11.18 1.56 -7.04
CA ALA A 85 10.45 2.67 -6.43
C ALA A 85 11.09 3.12 -5.11
N ALA A 86 11.48 2.16 -4.26
CA ALA A 86 12.14 2.44 -2.99
C ALA A 86 13.51 3.11 -3.15
N THR A 87 14.29 2.71 -4.16
CA THR A 87 15.65 3.22 -4.39
C THR A 87 15.66 4.60 -5.06
N THR A 88 14.73 4.83 -5.99
CA THR A 88 14.65 6.09 -6.75
C THR A 88 13.84 7.16 -6.03
N GLY A 89 12.95 6.76 -5.10
CA GLY A 89 11.93 7.63 -4.52
C GLY A 89 10.83 8.03 -5.51
N GLY A 90 10.81 7.43 -6.71
CA GLY A 90 9.86 7.70 -7.77
C GLY A 90 8.67 6.75 -7.76
N ALA A 91 7.58 7.17 -8.42
CA ALA A 91 6.49 6.28 -8.74
C ALA A 91 6.89 5.38 -9.93
N VAL A 92 6.83 4.06 -9.74
CA VAL A 92 6.99 3.08 -10.82
C VAL A 92 5.60 2.64 -11.25
N HIS A 93 5.35 2.63 -12.55
CA HIS A 93 4.09 2.14 -13.14
C HIS A 93 4.39 0.89 -13.95
N VAL A 94 3.72 -0.20 -13.62
CA VAL A 94 3.84 -1.48 -14.32
C VAL A 94 2.57 -1.66 -15.12
N ASP A 95 2.68 -1.59 -16.44
CA ASP A 95 1.58 -1.92 -17.33
C ASP A 95 1.58 -3.42 -17.61
N THR A 96 0.46 -4.08 -17.36
CA THR A 96 0.26 -5.51 -17.63
C THR A 96 -0.50 -5.77 -18.92
N ALA A 97 -0.85 -4.72 -19.68
CA ALA A 97 -1.48 -4.86 -20.99
C ALA A 97 -0.54 -5.62 -21.93
N ARG A 98 -0.97 -6.82 -22.31
CA ARG A 98 -0.46 -7.59 -23.44
C ARG A 98 -1.52 -7.66 -24.52
#